data_AF-A0A3N6BR81-F1
#
_entry.id   AF-A0A3N6BR81-F1
#
_cell.length_a   1.000
_cell.length_b   1.000
_cell.length_c   1.000
_cell.angle_alpha   90.00
_cell.angle_beta   90.00
_cell.angle_gamma   90.00
#
_symmetry.space_group_name_H-M   'P 1'
#
loop_
_entity.id
_entity.type
_entity.pdbx_description
1 polymer ?
#
loop_
_entity_poly.entity_id
_entity_poly.type
_entity_poly.pdbx_seq_one_letter_code
_entity_poly.pdbx_strand_id
1 'polypeptide(L)'
;MQEAIGSRVGWLQSPKRRTFMAAFIFLAYLHPLVVRGEAGFRAGLYFSQTSPLTDEQETAVLEDLRQWTGFVEIQPDENGRIVLGDRTGISGGSATARSLILGAMDGADSYTVEGGYRSPEVAFARIQARSDYVNQKAAPGLTRHCWSIQLDFHDYQELRGQAEAISAFDPGLNLLHELAHAVLRLRDSTSQADPLGDCERFINRIRREMGVPERESYLPVNGLAVTPAGTGQRVVGELTFVRIGPDKRIKKFRLTFDVLNVFAVAVVGRRPLV
;
A
#
# COMPACT_ATOMS: atom_id res chain seq x y z
N MET A 1 -16.86 -59.12 -21.26
CA MET A 1 -15.45 -58.79 -21.57
C MET A 1 -15.42 -57.30 -21.91
N GLN A 2 -15.13 -56.45 -20.92
CA GLN A 2 -15.06 -54.99 -21.06
C GLN A 2 -13.71 -54.58 -20.45
N GLU A 3 -12.79 -54.07 -21.28
CA GLU A 3 -11.52 -53.53 -20.83
C GLU A 3 -11.68 -52.07 -20.43
N ALA A 4 -11.27 -51.77 -19.19
CA ALA A 4 -11.21 -50.43 -18.64
C ALA A 4 -9.82 -49.83 -18.91
N ILE A 5 -9.78 -48.73 -19.65
CA ILE A 5 -8.56 -47.94 -19.88
C ILE A 5 -8.38 -47.00 -18.68
N GLY A 6 -7.45 -47.36 -17.79
CA GLY A 6 -7.01 -46.51 -16.69
C GLY A 6 -5.85 -45.60 -17.10
N SER A 7 -6.09 -44.30 -17.19
CA SER A 7 -5.06 -43.27 -17.38
C SER A 7 -4.40 -42.93 -16.03
N ARG A 8 -3.16 -43.39 -15.84
CA ARG A 8 -2.30 -43.00 -14.72
C ARG A 8 -1.72 -41.61 -14.99
N VAL A 9 -2.17 -40.60 -14.25
CA VAL A 9 -1.51 -39.29 -14.17
C VAL A 9 -0.35 -39.40 -13.19
N GLY A 10 0.88 -39.43 -13.72
CA GLY A 10 2.09 -39.43 -12.93
C GLY A 10 2.39 -38.04 -12.35
N TRP A 11 2.43 -37.94 -11.03
CA TRP A 11 2.94 -36.76 -10.33
C TRP A 11 4.47 -36.74 -10.43
N LEU A 12 5.00 -35.94 -11.35
CA LEU A 12 6.42 -35.61 -11.41
C LEU A 12 6.81 -34.82 -10.16
N GLN A 13 7.73 -35.36 -9.37
CA GLN A 13 8.36 -34.67 -8.26
C GLN A 13 9.08 -33.42 -8.78
N SER A 14 8.65 -32.24 -8.32
CA SER A 14 9.21 -30.96 -8.77
C SER A 14 10.65 -30.80 -8.28
N PRO A 15 11.58 -30.30 -9.12
CA PRO A 15 12.94 -29.98 -8.69
C PRO A 15 12.93 -28.86 -7.63
N LYS A 16 13.88 -28.94 -6.69
CA LYS A 16 14.09 -27.98 -5.59
C LYS A 16 14.04 -26.53 -6.12
N ARG A 17 12.98 -25.79 -5.75
CA ARG A 17 12.82 -24.37 -6.06
C ARG A 17 13.98 -23.58 -5.47
N ARG A 18 14.85 -23.05 -6.32
CA ARG A 18 15.80 -21.99 -5.93
C ARG A 18 15.00 -20.69 -5.83
N THR A 19 14.69 -20.27 -4.61
CA THR A 19 14.11 -18.95 -4.32
C THR A 19 15.17 -17.89 -4.62
N PHE A 20 14.94 -17.07 -5.65
CA PHE A 20 15.71 -15.85 -5.85
C PHE A 20 15.03 -14.74 -5.04
N MET A 21 15.58 -14.42 -3.87
CA MET A 21 15.20 -13.21 -3.14
C MET A 21 15.94 -12.01 -3.75
N ALA A 22 15.27 -11.28 -4.64
CA ALA A 22 15.64 -9.90 -4.92
C ALA A 22 15.06 -9.05 -3.78
N ALA A 23 15.92 -8.63 -2.84
CA ALA A 23 15.54 -7.65 -1.82
C ALA A 23 15.55 -6.26 -2.49
N PHE A 24 14.37 -5.68 -2.68
CA PHE A 24 14.24 -4.31 -3.15
C PHE A 24 14.33 -3.37 -1.94
N ILE A 25 15.41 -2.59 -1.89
CA ILE A 25 15.64 -1.59 -0.86
C ILE A 25 15.04 -0.28 -1.36
N PHE A 26 13.90 0.13 -0.80
CA PHE A 26 13.40 1.50 -0.95
C PHE A 26 14.20 2.41 -0.02
N LEU A 27 15.27 2.99 -0.56
CA LEU A 27 15.98 4.11 0.07
C LEU A 27 15.25 5.41 -0.32
N ALA A 28 14.37 5.88 0.56
CA ALA A 28 13.82 7.22 0.45
C ALA A 28 14.93 8.26 0.73
N TYR A 29 15.60 8.74 -0.31
CA TYR A 29 16.48 9.89 -0.22
C TYR A 29 15.62 11.16 -0.14
N LEU A 30 15.38 11.62 1.09
CA LEU A 30 14.57 12.80 1.40
C LEU A 30 15.46 14.06 1.43
N HIS A 31 15.70 14.67 0.27
CA HIS A 31 16.15 16.06 0.22
C HIS A 31 15.03 16.92 -0.39
N PRO A 32 14.11 17.47 0.42
CA PRO A 32 13.04 18.30 -0.10
C PRO A 32 13.58 19.58 -0.73
N LEU A 33 13.01 19.98 -1.86
CA LEU A 33 13.24 21.29 -2.44
C LEU A 33 12.49 22.34 -1.62
N VAL A 34 13.15 23.43 -1.22
CA VAL A 34 12.46 24.54 -0.55
C VAL A 34 11.69 25.35 -1.60
N VAL A 35 10.37 25.26 -1.59
CA VAL A 35 9.50 26.04 -2.49
C VAL A 35 9.01 27.28 -1.76
N ARG A 36 9.24 28.46 -2.35
CA ARG A 36 8.77 29.75 -1.83
C ARG A 36 7.36 30.01 -2.35
N GLY A 37 6.34 29.79 -1.54
CA GLY A 37 4.95 30.06 -1.91
C GLY A 37 4.45 31.41 -1.39
N GLU A 38 3.84 32.22 -2.26
CA GLU A 38 3.04 33.39 -1.86
C GLU A 38 1.61 33.02 -1.42
N ALA A 39 1.10 31.86 -1.85
CA ALA A 39 -0.17 31.30 -1.43
C ALA A 39 -0.10 30.74 0.00
N GLY A 40 -1.17 30.91 0.78
CA GLY A 40 -1.24 30.46 2.17
C GLY A 40 -1.16 28.94 2.26
N PHE A 41 -0.11 28.42 2.91
CA PHE A 41 0.00 27.00 3.24
C PHE A 41 -1.17 26.55 4.12
N ARG A 42 -1.76 25.39 3.80
CA ARG A 42 -2.83 24.79 4.57
C ARG A 42 -2.48 23.31 4.83
N ALA A 43 -2.42 22.93 6.10
CA ALA A 43 -2.17 21.55 6.52
C ALA A 43 -3.41 20.66 6.31
N GLY A 44 -3.17 19.36 6.19
CA GLY A 44 -4.20 18.33 6.03
C GLY A 44 -3.98 17.42 4.82
N LEU A 45 -5.01 16.63 4.49
CA LEU A 45 -5.01 15.67 3.38
C LEU A 45 -5.82 16.21 2.19
N TYR A 46 -5.29 16.07 0.98
CA TYR A 46 -5.85 16.64 -0.25
C TYR A 46 -5.81 15.64 -1.39
N PHE A 47 -6.76 15.70 -2.32
CA PHE A 47 -6.59 15.15 -3.66
C PHE A 47 -5.85 16.15 -4.55
N SER A 48 -4.94 15.63 -5.38
CA SER A 48 -4.13 16.44 -6.28
C SER A 48 -4.96 17.01 -7.43
N GLN A 49 -4.73 18.29 -7.76
CA GLN A 49 -5.30 18.92 -8.94
C GLN A 49 -4.40 18.77 -10.18
N THR A 50 -3.12 18.44 -9.99
CA THR A 50 -2.12 18.35 -11.08
C THR A 50 -1.84 16.92 -11.52
N SER A 51 -2.14 15.95 -10.65
CA SER A 51 -2.07 14.52 -10.95
C SER A 51 -3.26 13.84 -10.29
N PRO A 52 -4.50 14.21 -10.70
CA PRO A 52 -5.72 13.79 -10.03
C PRO A 52 -5.91 12.29 -10.15
N LEU A 53 -6.62 11.70 -9.19
CA LEU A 53 -7.26 10.40 -9.35
C LEU A 53 -8.50 10.57 -10.25
N THR A 54 -9.02 9.50 -10.85
CA THR A 54 -10.35 9.58 -11.48
C THR A 54 -11.44 9.67 -10.41
N ASP A 55 -12.62 10.16 -10.76
CA ASP A 55 -13.75 10.27 -9.81
C ASP A 55 -14.08 8.93 -9.14
N GLU A 56 -13.98 7.82 -9.87
CA GLU A 56 -14.20 6.47 -9.33
C GLU A 56 -13.10 6.08 -8.33
N GLN A 57 -11.86 6.46 -8.61
CA GLN A 57 -10.72 6.19 -7.73
C GLN A 57 -10.79 7.03 -6.45
N GLU A 58 -11.13 8.32 -6.55
CA GLU A 58 -11.38 9.17 -5.38
C GLU A 58 -12.50 8.59 -4.52
N THR A 59 -13.61 8.20 -5.15
CA THR A 59 -14.74 7.57 -4.47
C THR A 59 -14.31 6.31 -3.73
N ALA A 60 -13.53 5.43 -4.38
CA ALA A 60 -13.02 4.21 -3.75
C ALA A 60 -12.11 4.52 -2.55
N VAL A 61 -11.18 5.48 -2.67
CA VAL A 61 -10.34 5.90 -1.53
C VAL A 61 -11.19 6.41 -0.37
N LEU A 62 -12.20 7.24 -0.66
CA LEU A 62 -13.07 7.78 0.39
C LEU A 62 -13.89 6.69 1.06
N GLU A 63 -14.47 5.75 0.29
CA GLU A 63 -15.20 4.61 0.82
C GLU A 63 -14.33 3.72 1.71
N ASP A 64 -13.12 3.38 1.25
CA ASP A 64 -12.16 2.60 2.04
C ASP A 64 -11.78 3.38 3.32
N LEU A 65 -11.50 4.68 3.24
CA LEU A 65 -11.20 5.50 4.42
C LEU A 65 -12.37 5.52 5.40
N ARG A 66 -13.61 5.65 4.94
CA ARG A 66 -14.81 5.56 5.80
C ARG A 66 -14.91 4.19 6.46
N GLN A 67 -14.63 3.11 5.72
CA GLN A 67 -14.62 1.75 6.26
C GLN A 67 -13.53 1.58 7.34
N TRP A 68 -12.29 1.96 7.03
CA TRP A 68 -11.14 1.76 7.91
C TRP A 68 -11.18 2.64 9.15
N THR A 69 -11.67 3.88 9.03
CA THR A 69 -11.72 4.83 10.15
C THR A 69 -13.07 4.81 10.86
N GLY A 70 -14.16 4.50 10.17
CA GLY A 70 -15.52 4.63 10.70
C GLY A 70 -16.05 6.06 10.69
N PHE A 71 -15.31 7.07 10.22
CA PHE A 71 -15.88 8.41 10.02
C PHE A 71 -16.90 8.36 8.88
N VAL A 72 -18.14 8.76 9.16
CA VAL A 72 -19.24 8.63 8.18
C VAL A 72 -19.19 9.74 7.12
N GLU A 73 -18.76 10.93 7.48
CA GLU A 73 -18.85 12.14 6.66
C GLU A 73 -17.54 12.53 5.98
N ILE A 74 -16.64 11.57 5.74
CA ILE A 74 -15.43 11.85 4.94
C ILE A 74 -15.85 12.26 3.53
N GLN A 75 -15.44 13.44 3.07
CA GLN A 75 -15.71 13.92 1.71
C GLN A 75 -14.67 14.99 1.32
N PRO A 76 -14.44 15.27 0.03
CA PRO A 76 -13.66 16.42 -0.40
C PRO A 76 -14.44 17.73 -0.21
N ASP A 77 -13.73 18.82 0.13
CA ASP A 77 -14.23 20.19 0.00
C ASP A 77 -14.04 20.71 -1.44
N GLU A 78 -14.51 21.93 -1.70
CA GLU A 78 -14.42 22.59 -3.02
C GLU A 78 -12.99 22.78 -3.55
N ASN A 79 -11.98 22.65 -2.68
CA ASN A 79 -10.56 22.76 -3.02
C ASN A 79 -9.85 21.40 -3.06
N GLY A 80 -10.62 20.30 -3.00
CA GLY A 80 -10.08 18.94 -2.95
C GLY A 80 -9.46 18.56 -1.60
N ARG A 81 -9.62 19.37 -0.54
CA ARG A 81 -9.19 18.96 0.81
C ARG A 81 -10.17 17.92 1.33
N ILE A 82 -9.68 16.80 1.81
CA ILE A 82 -10.52 15.83 2.51
C ILE A 82 -10.95 16.43 3.84
N VAL A 83 -12.24 16.49 4.11
CA VAL A 83 -12.84 16.90 5.38
C VAL A 83 -13.53 15.71 6.03
N LEU A 84 -13.56 15.69 7.37
CA LEU A 84 -14.12 14.57 8.15
C LEU A 84 -15.58 14.79 8.60
N GLY A 85 -16.18 15.94 8.27
CA GLY A 85 -17.51 16.34 8.74
C GLY A 85 -17.63 16.33 10.28
N ASP A 86 -18.74 15.80 10.79
CA ASP A 86 -18.91 15.49 12.22
C ASP A 86 -17.94 14.38 12.67
N ARG A 87 -16.87 14.78 13.34
CA ARG A 87 -15.85 13.88 13.89
C ARG A 87 -16.35 13.02 15.06
N THR A 88 -17.54 13.28 15.59
CA THR A 88 -18.20 12.44 16.60
C THR A 88 -19.09 11.37 15.97
N GLY A 89 -19.49 11.57 14.71
CA GLY A 89 -20.22 10.61 13.89
C GLY A 89 -19.35 9.43 13.45
N ILE A 90 -19.17 8.47 14.34
CA ILE A 90 -18.35 7.27 14.12
C ILE A 90 -19.24 6.02 14.05
N SER A 91 -19.08 5.23 12.99
CA SER A 91 -19.74 3.94 12.81
C SER A 91 -18.72 2.86 12.46
N GLY A 92 -18.37 2.03 13.45
CA GLY A 92 -17.38 0.97 13.28
C GLY A 92 -15.95 1.51 13.12
N GLY A 93 -15.16 0.84 12.27
CA GLY A 93 -13.79 1.25 11.95
C GLY A 93 -12.75 1.00 13.05
N SER A 94 -11.48 1.18 12.69
CA SER A 94 -10.32 1.08 13.57
C SER A 94 -10.07 2.40 14.30
N ALA A 95 -9.92 2.31 15.63
CA ALA A 95 -9.51 3.45 16.45
C ALA A 95 -8.10 3.91 16.07
N THR A 96 -7.21 2.95 15.79
CA THR A 96 -5.85 3.23 15.34
C THR A 96 -5.84 4.00 14.01
N ALA A 97 -6.67 3.60 13.02
CA ALA A 97 -6.81 4.31 11.75
C ALA A 97 -7.36 5.74 11.94
N ARG A 98 -8.39 5.92 12.80
CA ARG A 98 -8.90 7.25 13.14
C ARG A 98 -7.83 8.15 13.71
N SER A 99 -7.07 7.67 14.68
CA SER A 99 -5.98 8.45 15.31
C SER A 99 -4.94 8.88 14.29
N LEU A 100 -4.58 8.02 13.33
CA LEU A 100 -3.66 8.38 12.25
C LEU A 100 -4.22 9.49 11.36
N ILE A 101 -5.47 9.35 10.89
CA ILE A 101 -6.10 10.36 10.02
C ILE A 101 -6.29 11.69 10.75
N LEU A 102 -6.70 11.68 12.02
CA LEU A 102 -6.76 12.90 12.83
C LEU A 102 -5.37 13.54 12.98
N GLY A 103 -4.32 12.73 13.19
CA GLY A 103 -2.94 13.23 13.23
C GLY A 103 -2.49 13.89 11.93
N ALA A 104 -2.87 13.34 10.78
CA ALA A 104 -2.60 13.95 9.47
C ALA A 104 -3.40 15.26 9.27
N MET A 105 -4.66 15.28 9.71
CA MET A 105 -5.60 16.38 9.48
C MET A 105 -5.38 17.59 10.38
N ASP A 106 -5.04 17.35 11.65
CA ASP A 106 -4.80 18.37 12.67
C ASP A 106 -3.30 18.70 12.83
N GLY A 107 -2.47 18.00 12.05
CA GLY A 107 -1.03 18.15 12.04
C GLY A 107 -0.54 19.44 11.38
N ALA A 108 0.79 19.53 11.32
CA ALA A 108 1.52 20.67 10.76
C ALA A 108 1.70 20.60 9.24
N ASP A 109 1.67 19.39 8.69
CA ASP A 109 2.13 19.08 7.33
C ASP A 109 0.94 18.97 6.36
N SER A 110 1.23 19.01 5.06
CA SER A 110 0.25 18.76 4.00
C SER A 110 0.57 17.46 3.28
N TYR A 111 -0.47 16.68 2.97
CA TYR A 111 -0.38 15.40 2.30
C TYR A 111 -1.27 15.44 1.06
N THR A 112 -0.70 15.27 -0.13
CA THR A 112 -1.44 15.30 -1.39
C THR A 112 -1.49 13.91 -1.99
N VAL A 113 -2.69 13.35 -2.14
CA VAL A 113 -2.96 12.07 -2.80
C VAL A 113 -2.99 12.28 -4.30
N GLU A 114 -2.20 11.49 -5.02
CA GLU A 114 -1.96 11.60 -6.46
C GLU A 114 -2.19 10.26 -7.16
N GLY A 115 -2.62 10.32 -8.42
CA GLY A 115 -2.64 9.14 -9.29
C GLY A 115 -1.23 8.75 -9.75
N GLY A 116 -0.88 7.47 -9.55
CA GLY A 116 0.39 6.87 -9.99
C GLY A 116 0.39 6.31 -11.41
N TYR A 117 -0.78 6.23 -12.07
CA TYR A 117 -1.03 5.79 -13.46
C TYR A 117 0.06 4.94 -14.14
N ARG A 118 0.11 3.62 -13.83
CA ARG A 118 1.04 2.65 -14.41
C ARG A 118 2.51 3.07 -14.26
N SER A 119 2.85 3.70 -13.15
CA SER A 119 4.21 4.15 -12.92
C SER A 119 5.08 2.94 -12.61
N PRO A 120 6.18 2.74 -13.34
CA PRO A 120 7.04 1.59 -13.10
C PRO A 120 7.79 1.71 -11.75
N GLU A 121 7.76 2.89 -11.12
CA GLU A 121 8.42 3.21 -9.85
C GLU A 121 7.51 3.17 -8.61
N VAL A 122 6.20 2.99 -8.80
CA VAL A 122 5.21 2.95 -7.73
C VAL A 122 4.62 1.55 -7.74
N ALA A 123 4.76 0.83 -6.62
CA ALA A 123 4.13 -0.46 -6.46
C ALA A 123 2.99 -0.33 -5.45
N PHE A 124 1.77 -0.27 -5.97
CA PHE A 124 0.51 0.01 -5.27
C PHE A 124 0.41 1.42 -4.67
N ALA A 125 1.40 1.82 -3.88
CA ALA A 125 1.47 3.13 -3.24
C ALA A 125 2.92 3.57 -3.00
N ARG A 126 3.13 4.89 -2.88
CA ARG A 126 4.43 5.48 -2.52
C ARG A 126 4.26 6.86 -1.91
N ILE A 127 4.94 7.13 -0.81
CA ILE A 127 5.09 8.48 -0.27
C ILE A 127 6.44 9.12 -0.66
N GLN A 128 6.41 10.41 -0.99
CA GLN A 128 7.60 11.22 -1.28
C GLN A 128 7.48 12.60 -0.64
N ALA A 129 8.57 13.10 -0.06
CA ALA A 129 8.66 14.52 0.28
C ALA A 129 8.86 15.32 -1.01
N ARG A 130 7.95 16.25 -1.31
CA ARG A 130 8.08 17.13 -2.49
C ARG A 130 8.85 18.39 -2.15
N SER A 131 8.46 19.03 -1.04
CA SER A 131 9.03 20.32 -0.68
C SER A 131 8.83 20.64 0.79
N ASP A 132 9.66 21.57 1.25
CA ASP A 132 9.50 22.21 2.54
C ASP A 132 8.93 23.62 2.30
N TYR A 133 7.79 23.90 2.93
CA TYR A 133 7.24 25.25 3.00
C TYR A 133 7.84 25.98 4.20
N VAL A 134 8.51 27.10 3.94
CA VAL A 134 9.07 27.97 4.97
C VAL A 134 8.26 29.24 5.04
N ASN A 135 7.54 29.45 6.15
CA ASN A 135 6.81 30.68 6.38
C ASN A 135 7.80 31.82 6.64
N GLN A 136 7.83 32.84 5.78
CA GLN A 136 8.73 34.00 5.95
C GLN A 136 8.04 35.21 6.60
N LYS A 137 6.70 35.22 6.67
CA LYS A 137 5.93 36.40 7.10
C LYS A 137 5.35 36.24 8.50
N ALA A 138 4.51 35.23 8.70
CA ALA A 138 3.72 35.11 9.93
C ALA A 138 4.46 34.33 11.03
N ALA A 139 5.40 33.45 10.67
CA ALA A 139 6.22 32.69 11.61
C ALA A 139 7.58 32.34 10.98
N PRO A 140 8.52 33.31 10.90
CA PRO A 140 9.85 33.10 10.31
C PRO A 140 10.55 31.87 10.89
N GLY A 141 10.96 30.94 10.02
CA GLY A 141 11.70 29.73 10.40
C GLY A 141 10.83 28.50 10.69
N LEU A 142 9.50 28.61 10.62
CA LEU A 142 8.63 27.45 10.69
C LEU A 142 8.64 26.70 9.35
N THR A 143 9.25 25.51 9.34
CA THR A 143 9.21 24.57 8.22
C THR A 143 7.99 23.65 8.35
N ARG A 144 7.24 23.51 7.26
CA ARG A 144 6.16 22.53 7.10
C ARG A 144 6.49 21.62 5.94
N HIS A 145 6.25 20.32 6.08
CA HIS A 145 6.55 19.38 5.01
C HIS A 145 5.34 19.20 4.09
N CYS A 146 5.61 19.15 2.79
CA CYS A 146 4.65 18.81 1.76
C CYS A 146 4.95 17.42 1.23
N TRP A 147 4.08 16.46 1.54
CA TRP A 147 4.18 15.07 1.11
C TRP A 147 3.27 14.82 -0.10
N SER A 148 3.75 14.06 -1.07
CA SER A 148 2.93 13.45 -2.11
C SER A 148 2.79 11.96 -1.80
N ILE A 149 1.56 11.45 -1.87
CA ILE A 149 1.22 10.04 -1.73
C ILE A 149 0.63 9.60 -3.06
N GLN A 150 1.35 8.77 -3.79
CA GLN A 150 0.92 8.26 -5.08
C GLN A 150 0.24 6.91 -4.88
N LEU A 151 -0.93 6.71 -5.49
CA LEU A 151 -1.65 5.44 -5.54
C LEU A 151 -1.74 4.97 -6.99
N ASP A 152 -1.24 3.77 -7.28
CA ASP A 152 -1.39 3.17 -8.60
C ASP A 152 -2.54 2.16 -8.61
N PHE A 153 -3.73 2.64 -8.98
CA PHE A 153 -4.92 1.82 -9.06
C PHE A 153 -4.82 0.67 -10.07
N HIS A 154 -3.91 0.73 -11.04
CA HIS A 154 -3.74 -0.36 -11.99
C HIS A 154 -3.16 -1.60 -11.30
N ASP A 155 -2.25 -1.43 -10.35
CA ASP A 155 -1.61 -2.54 -9.65
C ASP A 155 -2.60 -3.39 -8.85
N TYR A 156 -3.66 -2.76 -8.32
CA TYR A 156 -4.71 -3.49 -7.59
C TYR A 156 -5.52 -4.41 -8.51
N GLN A 157 -5.55 -4.14 -9.83
CA GLN A 157 -6.18 -5.02 -10.82
C GLN A 157 -5.37 -6.31 -11.05
N GLU A 158 -4.11 -6.36 -10.61
CA GLU A 158 -3.24 -7.53 -10.70
C GLU A 158 -3.41 -8.47 -9.50
N LEU A 159 -4.11 -8.05 -8.43
CA LEU A 159 -4.31 -8.84 -7.23
C LEU A 159 -5.13 -10.11 -7.51
N ARG A 160 -4.60 -11.26 -7.11
CA ARG A 160 -5.26 -12.58 -7.19
C ARG A 160 -5.04 -13.32 -5.87
N GLY A 161 -5.98 -14.15 -5.45
CA GLY A 161 -5.81 -14.95 -4.23
C GLY A 161 -7.12 -15.14 -3.48
N GLN A 162 -7.01 -15.35 -2.18
CA GLN A 162 -8.17 -15.49 -1.30
C GLN A 162 -8.81 -14.13 -1.03
N ALA A 163 -10.14 -14.08 -1.06
CA ALA A 163 -10.91 -12.84 -0.90
C ALA A 163 -10.56 -12.10 0.41
N GLU A 164 -10.31 -12.84 1.49
CA GLU A 164 -9.95 -12.25 2.78
C GLU A 164 -8.61 -11.53 2.75
N ALA A 165 -7.64 -12.01 1.97
CA ALA A 165 -6.34 -11.33 1.81
C ALA A 165 -6.45 -10.11 0.89
N ILE A 166 -7.27 -10.20 -0.16
CA ILE A 166 -7.54 -9.08 -1.07
C ILE A 166 -8.23 -7.94 -0.29
N SER A 167 -9.26 -8.25 0.51
CA SER A 167 -9.96 -7.26 1.35
C SER A 167 -9.10 -6.65 2.47
N ALA A 168 -7.91 -7.20 2.72
CA ALA A 168 -6.95 -6.70 3.69
C ALA A 168 -5.82 -5.89 3.03
N PHE A 169 -5.92 -5.64 1.72
CA PHE A 169 -4.90 -4.98 0.91
C PHE A 169 -5.54 -4.12 -0.20
N ASP A 170 -6.26 -3.09 0.22
CA ASP A 170 -6.95 -2.12 -0.63
C ASP A 170 -6.22 -0.76 -0.68
N PRO A 171 -6.60 0.14 -1.64
CA PRO A 171 -6.00 1.46 -1.77
C PRO A 171 -6.10 2.32 -0.51
N GLY A 172 -7.23 2.30 0.22
CA GLY A 172 -7.38 3.09 1.44
C GLY A 172 -6.44 2.65 2.56
N LEU A 173 -6.23 1.35 2.75
CA LEU A 173 -5.27 0.85 3.73
C LEU A 173 -3.82 1.15 3.35
N ASN A 174 -3.50 1.11 2.05
CA ASN A 174 -2.17 1.52 1.58
C ASN A 174 -1.95 3.03 1.73
N LEU A 175 -2.98 3.87 1.53
CA LEU A 175 -2.90 5.29 1.89
C LEU A 175 -2.61 5.48 3.39
N LEU A 176 -3.25 4.70 4.27
CA LEU A 176 -2.94 4.73 5.71
C LEU A 176 -1.50 4.26 5.99
N HIS A 177 -0.98 3.28 5.27
CA HIS A 177 0.43 2.86 5.35
C HIS A 177 1.38 4.01 5.04
N GLU A 178 1.17 4.67 3.90
CA GLU A 178 1.97 5.83 3.49
C GLU A 178 1.88 7.00 4.49
N LEU A 179 0.68 7.28 5.01
CA LEU A 179 0.50 8.30 6.05
C LEU A 179 1.24 7.94 7.34
N ALA A 180 1.29 6.67 7.75
CA ALA A 180 2.01 6.25 8.95
C ALA A 180 3.51 6.56 8.86
N HIS A 181 4.11 6.47 7.67
CA HIS A 181 5.50 6.91 7.46
C HIS A 181 5.68 8.40 7.75
N ALA A 182 4.82 9.27 7.22
CA ALA A 182 5.03 10.70 7.35
C ALA A 182 4.52 11.28 8.69
N VAL A 183 3.38 10.81 9.20
CA VAL A 183 2.78 11.30 10.45
C VAL A 183 3.52 10.74 11.67
N LEU A 184 3.78 9.43 11.68
CA LEU A 184 4.31 8.73 12.86
C LEU A 184 5.80 8.39 12.73
N ARG A 185 6.44 8.69 11.59
CA ARG A 185 7.86 8.40 11.33
C ARG A 185 8.21 6.90 11.44
N LEU A 186 7.22 6.03 11.22
CA LEU A 186 7.42 4.59 11.22
C LEU A 186 8.19 4.16 9.97
N ARG A 187 8.90 3.04 10.07
CA ARG A 187 9.72 2.50 8.97
C ARG A 187 9.23 1.12 8.57
N ASP A 188 9.35 0.82 7.29
CA ASP A 188 9.16 -0.53 6.76
C ASP A 188 10.33 -1.44 7.15
N SER A 189 10.09 -2.74 7.02
CA SER A 189 11.15 -3.74 7.14
C SER A 189 12.25 -3.48 6.11
N THR A 190 13.50 -3.50 6.56
CA THR A 190 14.69 -3.48 5.70
C THR A 190 15.51 -4.78 5.79
N SER A 191 15.06 -5.76 6.57
CA SER A 191 15.85 -6.97 6.84
C SER A 191 14.99 -8.20 7.12
N GLN A 192 15.55 -9.38 6.87
CA GLN A 192 14.91 -10.66 7.20
C GLN A 192 14.74 -10.89 8.71
N ALA A 193 15.53 -10.21 9.55
CA ALA A 193 15.45 -10.34 11.00
C ALA A 193 14.19 -9.70 11.58
N ASP A 194 13.65 -8.69 10.89
CA ASP A 194 12.38 -8.06 11.21
C ASP A 194 11.52 -8.00 9.94
N PRO A 195 10.82 -9.09 9.58
CA PRO A 195 10.12 -9.19 8.30
C PRO A 195 8.93 -8.24 8.17
N LEU A 196 8.48 -7.58 9.24
CA LEU A 196 7.36 -6.62 9.22
C LEU A 196 7.86 -5.17 9.25
N GLY A 197 8.77 -4.84 10.16
CA GLY A 197 9.06 -3.44 10.47
C GLY A 197 7.95 -2.77 11.30
N ASP A 198 8.19 -1.53 11.71
CA ASP A 198 7.29 -0.80 12.62
C ASP A 198 6.01 -0.34 11.93
N CYS A 199 6.11 0.09 10.67
CA CYS A 199 4.95 0.55 9.90
C CYS A 199 3.96 -0.59 9.70
N GLU A 200 4.40 -1.74 9.19
CA GLU A 200 3.53 -2.89 8.96
C GLU A 200 2.94 -3.44 10.27
N ARG A 201 3.68 -3.40 11.40
CA ARG A 201 3.12 -3.73 12.73
C ARG A 201 1.98 -2.80 13.12
N PHE A 202 2.11 -1.50 12.82
CA PHE A 202 1.05 -0.52 13.06
C PHE A 202 -0.16 -0.77 12.15
N ILE A 203 0.04 -1.04 10.88
CA ILE A 203 -1.04 -1.36 9.94
C ILE A 203 -1.72 -2.69 10.30
N ASN A 204 -0.96 -3.70 10.76
CA ASN A 204 -1.53 -4.94 11.28
C ASN A 204 -2.41 -4.73 12.53
N ARG A 205 -2.15 -3.70 13.34
CA ARG A 205 -3.07 -3.31 14.43
C ARG A 205 -4.42 -2.84 13.88
N ILE A 206 -4.40 -2.01 12.82
CA ILE A 206 -5.64 -1.58 12.12
C ILE A 206 -6.39 -2.81 11.58
N ARG A 207 -5.69 -3.71 10.88
CA ARG A 207 -6.25 -4.96 10.35
C ARG A 207 -6.90 -5.81 11.44
N ARG A 208 -6.23 -5.96 12.57
CA ARG A 208 -6.73 -6.71 13.73
C ARG A 208 -7.99 -6.09 14.33
N GLU A 209 -8.03 -4.78 14.50
CA GLU A 209 -9.22 -4.05 14.98
C GLU A 209 -10.41 -4.25 14.04
N MET A 210 -10.17 -4.36 12.74
CA MET A 210 -11.18 -4.62 11.72
C MET A 210 -11.51 -6.11 11.53
N GLY A 211 -10.83 -7.00 12.25
CA GLY A 211 -11.02 -8.45 12.12
C GLY A 211 -10.58 -9.03 10.77
N VAL A 212 -9.79 -8.32 9.97
CA VAL A 212 -9.22 -8.83 8.71
C VAL A 212 -7.87 -9.53 8.94
N PRO A 213 -7.38 -10.37 8.01
CA PRO A 213 -6.07 -11.01 8.15
C PRO A 213 -4.90 -10.00 8.22
N GLU A 214 -3.88 -10.27 9.04
CA GLU A 214 -2.66 -9.48 9.20
C GLU A 214 -1.57 -9.95 8.23
N ARG A 215 -0.69 -9.07 7.72
CA ARG A 215 0.47 -9.50 6.93
C ARG A 215 1.46 -10.27 7.81
N GLU A 216 2.02 -11.36 7.29
CA GLU A 216 3.09 -12.14 7.93
C GLU A 216 4.49 -11.56 7.64
N SER A 217 4.66 -10.95 6.46
CA SER A 217 5.86 -10.20 6.05
C SER A 217 5.48 -9.00 5.19
N TYR A 218 6.30 -7.96 5.24
CA TYR A 218 6.16 -6.76 4.41
C TYR A 218 6.57 -7.03 2.97
N LEU A 219 7.77 -7.62 2.77
CA LEU A 219 8.25 -7.95 1.43
C LEU A 219 7.55 -9.19 0.86
N PRO A 220 7.16 -9.17 -0.43
CA PRO A 220 6.61 -10.33 -1.10
C PRO A 220 7.70 -11.39 -1.34
N VAL A 221 7.28 -12.66 -1.41
CA VAL A 221 8.12 -13.76 -1.88
C VAL A 221 7.89 -13.95 -3.37
N ASN A 222 8.95 -13.77 -4.17
CA ASN A 222 8.87 -13.93 -5.61
C ASN A 222 9.03 -15.41 -6.03
N GLY A 223 8.21 -15.83 -6.99
CA GLY A 223 8.26 -17.16 -7.59
C GLY A 223 7.93 -17.14 -9.07
N LEU A 224 8.27 -18.21 -9.77
CA LEU A 224 7.84 -18.43 -11.16
C LEU A 224 6.49 -19.15 -11.18
N ALA A 225 5.56 -18.64 -11.98
CA ALA A 225 4.29 -19.29 -12.28
C ALA A 225 4.12 -19.46 -13.80
N VAL A 226 3.45 -20.51 -14.21
CA VAL A 226 3.06 -20.72 -15.61
C VAL A 226 1.79 -19.91 -15.88
N THR A 227 1.70 -19.26 -17.05
CA THR A 227 0.47 -18.56 -17.45
C THR A 227 -0.69 -19.56 -17.59
N PRO A 228 -1.95 -19.15 -17.38
CA PRO A 228 -3.10 -20.06 -17.53
C PRO A 228 -3.17 -20.73 -18.91
N ALA A 229 -2.70 -20.06 -19.96
CA ALA A 229 -2.63 -20.57 -21.32
C ALA A 229 -1.48 -21.59 -21.54
N GLY A 230 -0.60 -21.80 -20.57
CA GLY A 230 0.55 -22.71 -20.67
C GLY A 230 1.68 -22.23 -21.58
N THR A 231 1.53 -21.06 -22.22
CA THR A 231 2.44 -20.56 -23.25
C THR A 231 3.57 -19.66 -22.73
N GLY A 232 3.60 -19.36 -21.43
CA GLY A 232 4.63 -18.49 -20.86
C GLY A 232 4.89 -18.69 -19.36
N GLN A 233 6.01 -18.15 -18.89
CA GLN A 233 6.33 -18.00 -17.47
C GLN A 233 6.15 -16.53 -17.06
N ARG A 234 5.62 -16.30 -15.87
CA ARG A 234 5.55 -14.98 -15.23
C ARG A 234 6.14 -15.01 -13.84
N VAL A 235 6.67 -13.88 -13.39
CA VAL A 235 7.15 -13.69 -12.01
C VAL A 235 5.97 -13.24 -11.17
N VAL A 236 5.63 -14.02 -10.15
CA VAL A 236 4.53 -13.74 -9.23
C VAL A 236 5.09 -13.39 -7.87
N GLY A 237 4.65 -12.26 -7.32
CA GLY A 237 4.91 -11.87 -5.95
C GLY A 237 3.81 -12.47 -5.07
N GLU A 238 4.17 -13.12 -3.97
CA GLU A 238 3.24 -13.66 -2.99
C GLU A 238 3.38 -12.91 -1.66
N LEU A 239 2.28 -12.37 -1.17
CA LEU A 239 2.13 -11.90 0.21
C LEU A 239 1.30 -12.91 1.00
N THR A 240 1.80 -13.28 2.18
CA THR A 240 1.08 -14.15 3.09
C THR A 240 0.44 -13.33 4.20
N PHE A 241 -0.83 -13.60 4.44
CA PHE A 241 -1.61 -13.04 5.53
C PHE A 241 -2.00 -14.13 6.52
N VAL A 242 -2.19 -13.76 7.78
CA VAL A 242 -2.51 -14.65 8.88
C VAL A 242 -3.69 -14.11 9.69
N ARG A 243 -4.57 -14.99 10.16
CA ARG A 243 -5.59 -14.66 11.15
C ARG A 243 -5.54 -15.69 12.27
N ILE A 244 -5.49 -15.22 13.52
CA ILE A 244 -5.56 -16.08 14.70
C ILE A 244 -7.04 -16.30 15.03
N GLY A 245 -7.50 -17.55 14.91
CA GLY A 245 -8.85 -17.93 15.28
C GLY A 245 -9.08 -17.93 16.80
N PRO A 246 -10.34 -18.02 17.26
CA PRO A 246 -10.67 -18.11 18.69
C PRO A 246 -10.07 -19.35 19.37
N ASP A 247 -9.81 -20.40 18.58
CA ASP A 247 -9.12 -21.64 18.99
C ASP A 247 -7.58 -21.51 18.98
N LYS A 248 -7.06 -20.29 18.80
CA LYS A 248 -5.64 -19.97 18.62
C LYS A 248 -5.00 -20.63 17.39
N ARG A 249 -5.79 -21.22 16.48
CA ARG A 249 -5.25 -21.74 15.22
C ARG A 249 -4.97 -20.60 14.25
N ILE A 250 -3.81 -20.65 13.62
CA ILE A 250 -3.41 -19.68 12.61
C ILE A 250 -3.95 -20.16 11.26
N LYS A 251 -4.84 -19.37 10.65
CA LYS A 251 -5.25 -19.53 9.26
C LYS A 251 -4.38 -18.65 8.38
N LYS A 252 -3.86 -19.20 7.29
CA LYS A 252 -3.06 -18.48 6.30
C LYS A 252 -3.88 -18.17 5.06
N PHE A 253 -3.71 -16.95 4.55
CA PHE A 253 -4.34 -16.47 3.33
C PHE A 253 -3.25 -15.96 2.39
N ARG A 254 -3.37 -16.22 1.09
CA ARG A 254 -2.42 -15.82 0.06
C ARG A 254 -3.00 -14.76 -0.84
N LEU A 255 -2.18 -13.74 -1.08
CA LEU A 255 -2.38 -12.71 -2.07
C LEU A 255 -1.21 -12.78 -3.05
N THR A 256 -1.49 -12.67 -4.33
CA THR A 256 -0.51 -12.76 -5.41
C THR A 256 -0.74 -11.66 -6.43
N PHE A 257 0.32 -11.25 -7.12
CA PHE A 257 0.26 -10.28 -8.21
C PHE A 257 1.37 -10.53 -9.23
N ASP A 258 1.18 -10.05 -10.45
CA ASP A 258 2.21 -10.13 -11.49
C ASP A 258 3.27 -9.06 -11.25
N VAL A 259 4.50 -9.49 -10.90
CA VAL A 259 5.58 -8.55 -10.55
C VAL A 259 5.95 -7.68 -11.73
N LEU A 260 5.85 -8.15 -12.96
CA LEU A 260 6.24 -7.34 -14.12
C LEU A 260 5.21 -6.25 -14.45
N ASN A 261 3.94 -6.48 -14.08
CA ASN A 261 2.89 -5.47 -14.25
C ASN A 261 2.91 -4.43 -13.11
N VAL A 262 3.24 -4.85 -11.89
CA VAL A 262 3.32 -3.97 -10.70
C VAL A 262 4.68 -3.25 -10.58
N PHE A 263 5.76 -3.89 -11.04
CA PHE A 263 7.11 -3.33 -11.06
C PHE A 263 7.68 -3.42 -12.47
N ALA A 264 7.49 -2.37 -13.27
CA ALA A 264 8.12 -2.30 -14.59
C ALA A 264 9.62 -1.93 -14.52
N VAL A 265 10.14 -1.45 -13.39
CA VAL A 265 11.58 -1.11 -13.25
C VAL A 265 12.45 -2.36 -13.01
N ALA A 266 13.14 -2.76 -14.08
CA ALA A 266 14.49 -3.38 -14.08
C ALA A 266 14.68 -4.85 -13.63
N VAL A 267 13.78 -5.77 -14.01
CA VAL A 267 14.15 -7.22 -14.06
C VAL A 267 15.07 -7.54 -15.27
N VAL A 268 15.23 -6.62 -16.22
CA VAL A 268 16.13 -6.78 -17.38
C VAL A 268 17.42 -5.99 -17.15
N GLY A 269 18.34 -6.51 -16.33
CA GLY A 269 19.55 -5.73 -16.02
C GLY A 269 20.65 -6.40 -15.20
N ARG A 270 20.96 -7.68 -15.44
CA ARG A 270 22.33 -8.28 -15.38
C ARG A 270 22.24 -9.78 -15.61
N ARG A 271 22.46 -10.21 -16.87
CA ARG A 271 23.10 -11.51 -17.08
C ARG A 271 24.48 -11.43 -16.42
N PRO A 272 24.93 -12.43 -15.65
CA PRO A 272 26.36 -12.54 -15.39
C PRO A 272 27.02 -12.70 -16.76
N LEU A 273 27.91 -11.77 -17.12
CA LEU A 273 28.89 -12.06 -18.15
C LEU A 273 29.70 -13.25 -17.61
N VAL A 274 29.70 -14.31 -18.40
CA VAL A 274 30.52 -15.51 -18.22
C VAL A 274 31.98 -15.11 -18.08
#